data_AF-A0AAP0CG90-F1
#
_entry.id   AF-A0AAP0CG90-F1
#
_cell.length_a   1.000
_cell.length_b   1.000
_cell.length_c   1.000
_cell.angle_alpha   90.00
_cell.angle_beta   90.00
_cell.angle_gamma   90.00
#
_symmetry.space_group_name_H-M   'P 1'
#
loop_
_entity.id
_entity.type
_entity.pdbx_description
1 polymer ?
#
loop_
_entity_poly.entity_id
_entity_poly.type
_entity_poly.pdbx_seq_one_letter_code
_entity_poly.pdbx_strand_id
1 'polypeptide(L)'
;MEQLKELEQVQNVMLMMQSDDNANAHSDRFLANFILFMMQPCGELDMNQKYRLISKHFPKISSEFLEEAFCQLCDKGNASVDDSLSYHCADDKGVGLLQTDCEHGAMVALDSMQRANSTLEDFCRSYFMFHEMDANSAESIFKHLPLLSFTESYIYQLDTINEKLVQFPFGGTSDFTFRKLAVLLEGHGLLTDRIRNELKCGQEYWALERKLCCALTRKQDIQVEDVMKAIHLKSFDYRVLNLLLYQLNGKEVNETHMEFLSISEFLVEISDDLSVPPLIQSFFYFYLFDYEDDVLENNFNILRMFVRIYGASSAPTLLAKSITEAEEKYSYLLSTLDPQLSLKYQKRCEEATKEGGKVAGPPLGTWSIPPIIGDEDFYRYEISNTKPPGTPGSVEY
;
A
#
# COMPACT_ATOMS: atom_id res chain seq x y z
N MET A 1 3.81 -20.54 16.01
CA MET A 1 3.08 -21.46 16.92
C MET A 1 2.61 -20.76 18.19
N GLU A 2 3.47 -20.01 18.90
CA GLU A 2 3.06 -19.26 20.11
C GLU A 2 2.04 -18.14 19.84
N GLN A 3 2.27 -17.29 18.83
CA GLN A 3 1.33 -16.21 18.48
C GLN A 3 -0.05 -16.72 18.01
N LEU A 4 -0.10 -17.91 17.39
CA LEU A 4 -1.34 -18.58 17.00
C LEU A 4 -2.12 -19.06 18.23
N LYS A 5 -1.40 -19.55 19.25
CA LYS A 5 -1.97 -19.96 20.53
C LYS A 5 -2.48 -18.76 21.34
N GLU A 6 -1.81 -17.61 21.26
CA GLU A 6 -2.27 -16.35 21.86
C GLU A 6 -3.54 -15.83 21.16
N LEU A 7 -3.59 -15.88 19.83
CA LEU A 7 -4.80 -15.52 19.07
C LEU A 7 -5.97 -16.45 19.38
N GLU A 8 -5.73 -17.75 19.49
CA GLU A 8 -6.74 -18.74 19.89
C GLU A 8 -7.28 -18.45 21.31
N GLN A 9 -6.42 -18.03 22.25
CA GLN A 9 -6.84 -17.64 23.59
C GLN A 9 -7.71 -16.39 23.59
N VAL A 10 -7.35 -15.36 22.82
CA VAL A 10 -8.15 -14.14 22.66
C VAL A 10 -9.52 -14.47 22.06
N GLN A 11 -9.56 -15.31 21.01
CA GLN A 11 -10.80 -15.72 20.37
C GLN A 11 -11.72 -16.52 21.30
N ASN A 12 -11.17 -17.42 22.11
CA ASN A 12 -11.93 -18.19 23.09
C ASN A 12 -12.56 -17.30 24.18
N VAL A 13 -11.84 -16.27 24.64
CA VAL A 13 -12.37 -15.30 25.61
C VAL A 13 -13.46 -14.44 24.96
N MET A 14 -13.28 -14.00 23.71
CA MET A 14 -14.31 -13.26 22.97
C MET A 14 -15.59 -14.09 22.79
N LEU A 15 -15.49 -15.39 22.49
CA LEU A 15 -16.63 -16.29 22.39
C LEU A 15 -17.36 -16.48 23.74
N MET A 16 -16.64 -16.47 24.87
CA MET A 16 -17.25 -16.53 26.20
C MET A 16 -18.00 -15.25 26.59
N MET A 17 -17.67 -14.11 25.98
CA MET A 17 -18.29 -12.81 26.27
C MET A 17 -19.55 -12.54 25.45
N GLN A 18 -19.92 -13.41 24.50
CA GLN A 18 -21.10 -13.22 23.64
C GLN A 18 -22.42 -13.36 24.42
N SER A 19 -22.81 -12.27 25.07
CA SER A 19 -24.19 -11.92 25.41
C SER A 19 -24.30 -10.41 25.65
N ASP A 20 -24.21 -9.60 24.59
CA ASP A 20 -24.99 -8.35 24.43
C ASP A 20 -24.66 -7.68 23.07
N ASP A 21 -25.69 -7.51 22.24
CA ASP A 21 -25.64 -7.00 20.87
C ASP A 21 -25.39 -5.47 20.82
N ASN A 22 -24.14 -4.99 20.98
CA ASN A 22 -23.70 -3.71 20.36
C ASN A 22 -22.20 -3.36 20.48
N ALA A 23 -21.28 -4.33 20.61
CA ALA A 23 -19.85 -4.01 20.73
C ALA A 23 -19.13 -4.04 19.37
N ASN A 24 -18.34 -3.00 19.10
CA ASN A 24 -17.39 -2.97 17.97
C ASN A 24 -16.32 -4.06 18.18
N ALA A 25 -15.89 -4.76 17.11
CA ALA A 25 -14.87 -5.81 17.17
C ALA A 25 -13.57 -5.37 17.87
N HIS A 26 -13.23 -4.09 17.80
CA HIS A 26 -12.10 -3.51 18.53
C HIS A 26 -12.33 -3.45 20.05
N SER A 27 -13.56 -3.17 20.49
CA SER A 27 -13.95 -3.17 21.91
C SER A 27 -13.92 -4.58 22.50
N ASP A 28 -14.44 -5.57 21.76
CA ASP A 28 -14.43 -6.97 22.20
C ASP A 28 -13.00 -7.50 22.34
N ARG A 29 -12.14 -7.16 21.38
CA ARG A 29 -10.73 -7.52 21.43
C ARG A 29 -10.00 -6.85 22.60
N PHE A 30 -10.29 -5.59 22.88
CA PHE A 30 -9.73 -4.89 24.04
C PHE A 30 -10.14 -5.57 25.36
N LEU A 31 -11.43 -5.87 25.52
CA LEU A 31 -11.95 -6.53 26.72
C LEU A 31 -11.39 -7.95 26.89
N ALA A 32 -11.28 -8.71 25.80
CA ALA A 32 -10.69 -10.04 25.82
C ALA A 32 -9.21 -9.99 26.26
N ASN A 33 -8.43 -9.05 25.73
CA ASN A 33 -7.05 -8.83 26.16
C ASN A 33 -6.96 -8.43 27.63
N PHE A 34 -7.87 -7.58 28.11
CA PHE A 34 -7.91 -7.18 29.52
C PHE A 34 -8.24 -8.36 30.44
N ILE A 35 -9.18 -9.23 30.06
CA ILE A 35 -9.50 -10.46 30.81
C ILE A 35 -8.30 -11.40 30.86
N LEU A 36 -7.62 -11.61 29.72
CA LEU A 36 -6.41 -12.42 29.69
C LEU A 36 -5.31 -11.85 30.59
N PHE A 37 -5.13 -10.53 30.61
CA PHE A 37 -4.22 -9.85 31.54
C PHE A 37 -4.60 -10.11 33.00
N MET A 38 -5.89 -10.10 33.35
CA MET A 38 -6.35 -10.43 34.70
C MET A 38 -6.00 -11.86 35.12
N MET A 39 -6.01 -12.80 34.17
CA MET A 39 -5.69 -14.22 34.37
C MET A 39 -4.18 -14.50 34.47
N GLN A 40 -3.31 -13.63 33.95
CA GLN A 40 -1.85 -13.82 33.99
C GLN A 40 -1.29 -13.71 35.41
N PRO A 41 -0.32 -14.52 35.85
CA PRO A 41 0.30 -14.36 37.17
C PRO A 41 0.92 -12.97 37.36
N CYS A 42 0.63 -12.29 38.48
CA CYS A 42 1.21 -10.98 38.80
C CYS A 42 1.71 -10.97 40.25
N GLY A 43 2.96 -11.39 40.45
CA GLY A 43 3.52 -11.57 41.80
C GLY A 43 2.68 -12.53 42.65
N GLU A 44 2.39 -12.14 43.89
CA GLU A 44 1.57 -12.91 44.83
C GLU A 44 0.06 -12.62 44.70
N LEU A 45 -0.36 -11.78 43.75
CA LEU A 45 -1.75 -11.34 43.62
C LEU A 45 -2.62 -12.40 42.92
N ASP A 46 -3.60 -12.92 43.64
CA ASP A 46 -4.63 -13.79 43.08
C ASP A 46 -5.68 -12.99 42.27
N MET A 47 -6.49 -13.69 41.47
CA MET A 47 -7.53 -13.08 40.62
C MET A 47 -8.52 -12.20 41.40
N ASN A 48 -8.92 -12.61 42.59
CA ASN A 48 -9.87 -11.87 43.42
C ASN A 48 -9.25 -10.59 43.99
N GLN A 49 -7.97 -10.65 44.38
CA GLN A 49 -7.21 -9.50 44.87
C GLN A 49 -7.02 -8.46 43.77
N LYS A 50 -6.68 -8.89 42.54
CA LYS A 50 -6.60 -7.98 41.38
C LYS A 50 -7.93 -7.34 41.06
N TYR A 51 -9.02 -8.12 41.04
CA TYR A 51 -10.36 -7.59 40.77
C TYR A 51 -10.75 -6.52 41.80
N ARG A 52 -10.54 -6.79 43.10
CA ARG A 52 -10.81 -5.80 44.17
C ARG A 52 -9.98 -4.55 44.03
N LEU A 53 -8.71 -4.68 43.64
CA LEU A 53 -7.80 -3.56 43.48
C LEU A 53 -8.21 -2.68 42.29
N ILE A 54 -8.53 -3.29 41.15
CA ILE A 54 -9.05 -2.57 39.99
C ILE A 54 -10.38 -1.93 40.35
N SER A 55 -11.38 -2.67 40.85
CA SER A 55 -12.69 -2.10 41.20
C SER A 55 -12.60 -0.92 42.20
N LYS A 56 -11.65 -0.95 43.14
CA LYS A 56 -11.41 0.15 44.09
C LYS A 56 -10.80 1.40 43.44
N HIS A 57 -9.94 1.21 42.42
CA HIS A 57 -9.16 2.29 41.81
C HIS A 57 -9.71 2.75 40.46
N PHE A 58 -10.46 1.91 39.75
CA PHE A 58 -11.05 2.18 38.44
C PHE A 58 -11.96 3.41 38.43
N PRO A 59 -12.80 3.68 39.45
CA PRO A 59 -13.57 4.92 39.52
C PRO A 59 -12.73 6.19 39.68
N LYS A 60 -11.44 6.06 40.01
CA LYS A 60 -10.48 7.17 40.11
C LYS A 60 -9.71 7.39 38.81
N ILE A 61 -9.87 6.49 37.84
CA ILE A 61 -9.30 6.61 36.51
C ILE A 61 -10.31 7.39 35.67
N SER A 62 -10.10 8.70 35.55
CA SER A 62 -10.84 9.57 34.63
C SER A 62 -10.08 9.76 33.32
N SER A 63 -10.74 10.33 32.31
CA SER A 63 -10.08 10.68 31.04
C SER A 63 -8.90 11.61 31.29
N GLU A 64 -9.11 12.62 32.14
CA GLU A 64 -8.11 13.62 32.50
C GLU A 64 -6.92 12.98 33.23
N PHE A 65 -7.18 12.01 34.11
CA PHE A 65 -6.12 11.26 34.78
C PHE A 65 -5.29 10.40 33.81
N LEU A 66 -5.94 9.78 32.81
CA LEU A 66 -5.23 8.96 31.80
C LEU A 66 -4.39 9.83 30.87
N GLU A 67 -4.89 11.00 30.46
CA GLU A 67 -4.15 11.97 29.67
C GLU A 67 -2.95 12.52 30.45
N GLU A 68 -3.14 12.90 31.71
CA GLU A 68 -2.06 13.36 32.59
C GLU A 68 -1.01 12.27 32.82
N ALA A 69 -1.43 11.03 33.07
CA ALA A 69 -0.53 9.90 33.23
C ALA A 69 0.24 9.59 31.94
N PHE A 70 -0.39 9.74 30.77
CA PHE A 70 0.25 9.58 29.47
C PHE A 70 1.33 10.63 29.26
N CYS A 71 1.03 11.91 29.52
CA CYS A 71 2.02 13.00 29.48
C CYS A 71 3.20 12.73 30.44
N GLN A 72 2.94 12.33 31.68
CA GLN A 72 4.00 12.05 32.66
C GLN A 72 4.86 10.81 32.31
N LEU A 73 4.32 9.83 31.60
CA LEU A 73 5.09 8.67 31.11
C LEU A 73 5.96 9.04 29.91
N CYS A 74 5.50 9.97 29.05
CA CYS A 74 6.28 10.52 27.96
C CYS A 74 7.38 11.50 28.45
N ASP A 75 7.10 12.31 29.48
CA ASP A 75 8.03 13.34 29.99
C ASP A 75 9.14 12.81 30.90
N LYS A 76 9.02 11.58 31.41
CA LYS A 76 10.07 10.96 32.27
C LYS A 76 11.38 10.63 31.54
N GLY A 77 11.49 10.95 30.24
CA GLY A 77 12.75 10.95 29.51
C GLY A 77 13.62 12.19 29.75
N ASN A 78 13.06 13.34 30.16
CA ASN A 78 13.80 14.60 30.23
C ASN A 78 13.43 15.41 31.48
N ALA A 79 14.13 15.17 32.58
CA ALA A 79 14.13 16.10 33.71
C ALA A 79 15.19 17.20 33.45
N SER A 80 14.76 18.45 33.25
CA SER A 80 15.06 19.59 34.15
C SER A 80 14.94 20.98 33.49
N VAL A 81 14.37 21.90 34.29
CA VAL A 81 14.47 23.38 34.28
C VAL A 81 13.50 24.12 33.31
N ASP A 82 12.33 24.58 33.80
CA ASP A 82 12.04 25.94 34.37
C ASP A 82 11.91 27.01 33.25
N ASP A 83 10.91 27.89 33.14
CA ASP A 83 9.70 28.24 33.88
C ASP A 83 8.82 29.10 32.93
N SER A 84 7.50 28.95 33.05
CA SER A 84 6.51 30.04 33.00
C SER A 84 6.19 30.90 31.74
N LEU A 85 4.90 30.75 31.34
CA LEU A 85 3.92 31.73 30.81
C LEU A 85 3.82 31.89 29.27
N SER A 86 2.67 31.79 28.61
CA SER A 86 1.27 31.63 29.04
C SER A 86 0.42 31.04 27.92
N TYR A 87 -0.38 30.02 28.25
CA TYR A 87 -1.44 29.48 27.40
C TYR A 87 -2.62 30.45 27.31
N HIS A 88 -3.13 30.64 26.09
CA HIS A 88 -4.53 30.98 25.87
C HIS A 88 -5.14 29.93 24.94
N CYS A 89 -5.99 29.08 25.49
CA CYS A 89 -6.81 28.11 24.78
C CYS A 89 -7.93 28.81 24.02
N ALA A 90 -8.16 28.38 22.77
CA ALA A 90 -9.50 28.23 22.21
C ALA A 90 -9.47 27.29 21.00
N ASP A 91 -10.13 26.15 21.19
CA ASP A 91 -10.88 25.32 20.25
C ASP A 91 -10.22 24.67 19.02
N ASP A 92 -10.22 23.34 19.12
CA ASP A 92 -10.71 22.37 18.13
C ASP A 92 -10.05 22.35 16.74
N LYS A 93 -9.10 21.41 16.57
CA LYS A 93 -9.00 20.49 15.42
C LYS A 93 -7.71 19.66 15.44
N GLY A 94 -7.90 18.34 15.30
CA GLY A 94 -6.96 17.44 14.63
C GLY A 94 -5.68 17.10 15.40
N VAL A 95 -5.60 15.86 15.86
CA VAL A 95 -4.39 15.25 16.42
C VAL A 95 -3.25 15.34 15.40
N GLY A 96 -2.44 16.38 15.51
CA GLY A 96 -1.12 16.46 14.93
C GLY A 96 -0.26 15.42 15.62
N LEU A 97 0.23 14.46 14.84
CA LEU A 97 1.26 13.52 15.25
C LEU A 97 2.40 14.33 15.87
N LEU A 98 2.66 14.13 17.16
CA LEU A 98 3.78 14.75 17.87
C LEU A 98 5.06 14.46 17.08
N GLN A 99 5.60 15.50 16.42
CA GLN A 99 6.99 15.58 15.99
C GLN A 99 7.85 15.45 17.24
N THR A 100 8.15 14.21 17.60
CA THR A 100 9.29 13.91 18.45
C THR A 100 10.55 14.19 17.64
N ASP A 101 11.55 14.79 18.28
CA ASP A 101 12.87 15.18 17.75
C ASP A 101 13.72 13.99 17.23
N CYS A 102 13.17 13.21 16.29
CA CYS A 102 13.86 12.24 15.45
C CYS A 102 13.81 12.73 13.99
N GLU A 103 13.99 14.04 13.77
CA GLU A 103 13.76 14.67 12.45
C GLU A 103 14.75 14.24 11.35
N HIS A 104 15.81 13.50 11.68
CA HIS A 104 16.95 13.31 10.76
C HIS A 104 17.04 11.95 10.06
N GLY A 105 16.20 10.96 10.38
CA GLY A 105 16.23 9.63 9.77
C GLY A 105 15.08 9.38 8.77
N ALA A 106 15.34 8.62 7.71
CA ALA A 106 14.27 7.97 6.94
C ALA A 106 13.64 6.89 7.82
N MET A 107 12.33 6.94 8.03
CA MET A 107 11.59 6.01 8.90
C MET A 107 10.45 5.35 8.11
N VAL A 108 10.21 4.08 8.43
CA VAL A 108 9.18 3.26 7.79
C VAL A 108 8.31 2.65 8.89
N ALA A 109 7.00 2.75 8.73
CA ALA A 109 6.04 2.13 9.62
C ALA A 109 5.92 0.62 9.37
N LEU A 110 5.61 -0.15 10.42
CA LEU A 110 5.53 -1.61 10.34
C LEU A 110 4.45 -2.08 9.35
N ASP A 111 3.32 -1.38 9.27
CA ASP A 111 2.26 -1.68 8.32
C ASP A 111 2.73 -1.51 6.87
N SER A 112 3.53 -0.46 6.60
CA SER A 112 4.12 -0.25 5.27
C SER A 112 5.08 -1.38 4.90
N MET A 113 5.87 -1.87 5.86
CA MET A 113 6.72 -3.05 5.65
C MET A 113 5.91 -4.32 5.37
N GLN A 114 4.82 -4.53 6.08
CA GLN A 114 3.99 -5.72 5.90
C GLN A 114 3.30 -5.73 4.54
N ARG A 115 2.85 -4.55 4.07
CA ARG A 115 2.19 -4.38 2.78
C ARG A 115 3.15 -4.50 1.60
N ALA A 116 4.37 -3.99 1.74
CA ALA A 116 5.44 -4.13 0.75
C ALA A 116 5.87 -5.58 0.46
N ASN A 117 5.50 -6.56 1.30
CA ASN A 117 5.99 -7.93 1.17
C ASN A 117 5.60 -8.61 -0.15
N SER A 118 4.37 -8.41 -0.64
CA SER A 118 3.94 -9.01 -1.91
C SER A 118 4.73 -8.44 -3.08
N THR A 119 4.93 -7.11 -3.09
CA THR A 119 5.75 -6.41 -4.08
C THR A 119 7.19 -6.91 -4.05
N LEU A 120 7.78 -7.06 -2.87
CA LEU A 120 9.14 -7.57 -2.71
C LEU A 120 9.27 -9.03 -3.16
N GLU A 121 8.29 -9.88 -2.88
CA GLU A 121 8.28 -11.27 -3.34
C GLU A 121 8.26 -11.34 -4.86
N ASP A 122 7.32 -10.61 -5.49
CA ASP A 122 7.25 -10.54 -6.95
C ASP A 122 8.55 -9.96 -7.53
N PHE A 123 9.04 -8.85 -7.00
CA PHE A 123 10.29 -8.24 -7.43
C PHE A 123 11.45 -9.23 -7.38
N CYS A 124 11.62 -9.97 -6.27
CA CYS A 124 12.69 -10.97 -6.17
C CYS A 124 12.55 -12.05 -7.24
N ARG A 125 11.33 -12.58 -7.47
CA ARG A 125 11.07 -13.63 -8.46
C ARG A 125 11.22 -13.15 -9.90
N SER A 126 10.94 -11.88 -10.17
CA SER A 126 10.88 -11.30 -11.50
C SER A 126 12.18 -10.60 -11.91
N TYR A 127 12.94 -10.02 -10.98
CA TYR A 127 14.12 -9.20 -11.27
C TYR A 127 15.45 -9.89 -10.99
N PHE A 128 15.54 -10.82 -10.04
CA PHE A 128 16.84 -11.44 -9.66
C PHE A 128 17.54 -12.12 -10.84
N MET A 129 16.78 -12.65 -11.80
CA MET A 129 17.33 -13.28 -13.00
C MET A 129 18.14 -12.32 -13.88
N PHE A 130 17.81 -11.01 -13.87
CA PHE A 130 18.56 -9.97 -14.58
C PHE A 130 19.87 -9.60 -13.88
N HIS A 131 20.04 -10.04 -12.64
CA HIS A 131 21.21 -9.78 -11.79
C HIS A 131 22.09 -11.01 -11.59
N GLU A 132 21.79 -12.13 -12.28
CA GLU A 132 22.41 -13.45 -12.09
C GLU A 132 22.22 -14.00 -10.66
N MET A 133 21.10 -13.63 -10.04
CA MET A 133 20.72 -14.07 -8.70
C MET A 133 19.62 -15.14 -8.80
N ASP A 134 19.57 -16.03 -7.81
CA ASP A 134 18.53 -17.06 -7.71
C ASP A 134 17.49 -16.66 -6.65
N ALA A 135 16.24 -16.48 -7.09
CA ALA A 135 15.12 -16.15 -6.22
C ALA A 135 14.75 -17.28 -5.23
N ASN A 136 15.28 -18.50 -5.42
CA ASN A 136 15.11 -19.61 -4.47
C ASN A 136 16.27 -19.73 -3.49
N SER A 137 17.33 -18.93 -3.67
CA SER A 137 18.49 -18.93 -2.78
C SER A 137 18.28 -17.97 -1.62
N ALA A 138 18.14 -18.54 -0.42
CA ALA A 138 18.05 -17.76 0.82
C ALA A 138 19.22 -16.78 0.98
N GLU A 139 20.45 -17.20 0.60
CA GLU A 139 21.63 -16.33 0.64
C GLU A 139 21.47 -15.10 -0.26
N SER A 140 21.01 -15.30 -1.50
CA SER A 140 20.79 -14.20 -2.44
C SER A 140 19.73 -13.22 -1.95
N ILE A 141 18.63 -13.75 -1.39
CA ILE A 141 17.56 -12.96 -0.81
C ILE A 141 18.07 -12.16 0.39
N PHE A 142 18.54 -12.84 1.45
CA PHE A 142 18.87 -12.19 2.72
C PHE A 142 20.05 -11.22 2.63
N LYS A 143 20.93 -11.36 1.63
CA LYS A 143 22.03 -10.41 1.39
C LYS A 143 21.53 -9.00 1.06
N HIS A 144 20.45 -8.87 0.29
CA HIS A 144 19.96 -7.58 -0.21
C HIS A 144 18.60 -7.16 0.38
N LEU A 145 17.85 -8.13 0.91
CA LEU A 145 16.49 -7.93 1.41
C LEU A 145 16.34 -6.79 2.42
N PRO A 146 17.23 -6.57 3.41
CA PRO A 146 17.03 -5.49 4.38
C PRO A 146 16.91 -4.11 3.73
N LEU A 147 17.74 -3.83 2.72
CA LEU A 147 17.74 -2.54 2.03
C LEU A 147 16.61 -2.44 1.01
N LEU A 148 16.37 -3.51 0.24
CA LEU A 148 15.25 -3.54 -0.71
C LEU A 148 13.93 -3.37 0.02
N SER A 149 13.73 -4.11 1.10
CA SER A 149 12.55 -4.02 1.95
C SER A 149 12.38 -2.64 2.54
N PHE A 150 13.43 -2.06 3.12
CA PHE A 150 13.36 -0.70 3.64
C PHE A 150 12.96 0.32 2.55
N THR A 151 13.58 0.23 1.38
CA THR A 151 13.35 1.17 0.27
C THR A 151 11.92 1.07 -0.24
N GLU A 152 11.47 -0.14 -0.56
CA GLU A 152 10.11 -0.40 -1.04
C GLU A 152 9.07 0.06 -0.02
N SER A 153 9.26 -0.32 1.24
CA SER A 153 8.33 0.06 2.30
C SER A 153 8.29 1.57 2.53
N TYR A 154 9.41 2.27 2.32
CA TYR A 154 9.45 3.73 2.38
C TYR A 154 8.69 4.36 1.21
N ILE A 155 8.86 3.83 -0.01
CA ILE A 155 8.14 4.29 -1.21
C ILE A 155 6.64 4.03 -1.03
N TYR A 156 6.24 2.83 -0.61
CA TYR A 156 4.86 2.46 -0.34
C TYR A 156 4.19 3.34 0.71
N GLN A 157 4.89 3.63 1.81
CA GLN A 157 4.40 4.57 2.82
C GLN A 157 4.15 5.95 2.20
N LEU A 158 5.00 6.34 1.25
CA LEU A 158 4.80 7.57 0.54
C LEU A 158 3.58 7.49 -0.39
N ASP A 159 3.46 6.45 -1.22
CA ASP A 159 2.29 6.25 -2.09
C ASP A 159 0.96 6.39 -1.32
N THR A 160 0.86 5.75 -0.15
CA THR A 160 -0.32 5.84 0.74
C THR A 160 -0.63 7.28 1.18
N ILE A 161 0.38 8.13 1.42
CA ILE A 161 0.15 9.54 1.77
C ILE A 161 -0.30 10.31 0.53
N ASN A 162 0.26 10.01 -0.64
CA ASN A 162 -0.12 10.64 -1.90
C ASN A 162 -1.59 10.32 -2.28
N GLU A 163 -2.03 9.07 -2.17
CA GLU A 163 -3.43 8.66 -2.38
C GLU A 163 -4.39 9.43 -1.45
N LYS A 164 -4.02 9.58 -0.16
CA LYS A 164 -4.79 10.40 0.79
C LYS A 164 -4.88 11.87 0.38
N LEU A 165 -3.84 12.42 -0.26
CA LEU A 165 -3.87 13.79 -0.78
C LEU A 165 -4.74 13.94 -2.03
N VAL A 166 -4.87 12.89 -2.85
CA VAL A 166 -5.85 12.84 -3.96
C VAL A 166 -7.27 12.96 -3.39
N GLN A 167 -7.56 12.24 -2.31
CA GLN A 167 -8.87 12.24 -1.67
C GLN A 167 -9.14 13.53 -0.85
N PHE A 168 -8.12 14.05 -0.15
CA PHE A 168 -8.23 15.19 0.77
C PHE A 168 -7.12 16.25 0.54
N PRO A 169 -7.26 17.11 -0.48
CA PRO A 169 -6.20 18.06 -0.88
C PRO A 169 -5.95 19.22 0.12
N PHE A 170 -6.68 19.28 1.25
CA PHE A 170 -6.56 20.34 2.27
C PHE A 170 -5.68 19.96 3.48
N GLY A 171 -5.04 18.78 3.47
CA GLY A 171 -4.09 18.37 4.50
C GLY A 171 -2.76 19.11 4.40
N GLY A 172 -2.23 19.62 5.53
CA GLY A 172 -0.96 20.33 5.59
C GLY A 172 0.20 19.53 4.99
N THR A 173 1.13 20.22 4.33
CA THR A 173 2.30 19.64 3.68
C THR A 173 3.26 19.05 4.71
N SER A 174 3.12 17.77 5.03
CA SER A 174 4.24 17.00 5.55
C SER A 174 5.36 17.01 4.50
N ASP A 175 6.63 16.88 4.92
CA ASP A 175 7.79 16.72 4.03
C ASP A 175 7.70 15.36 3.31
N PHE A 176 6.80 15.30 2.33
CA PHE A 176 6.47 14.16 1.50
C PHE A 176 7.48 14.07 0.35
N THR A 177 8.75 13.87 0.69
CA THR A 177 9.83 13.86 -0.30
C THR A 177 10.73 12.64 -0.13
N PHE A 178 11.34 12.23 -1.25
CA PHE A 178 12.41 11.24 -1.24
C PHE A 178 13.71 11.76 -0.62
N ARG A 179 13.74 12.99 -0.07
CA ARG A 179 14.97 13.60 0.46
C ARG A 179 15.62 12.73 1.52
N LYS A 180 14.84 12.21 2.47
CA LYS A 180 15.38 11.37 3.55
C LYS A 180 15.91 10.04 3.03
N LEU A 181 15.19 9.39 2.12
CA LEU A 181 15.65 8.18 1.45
C LEU A 181 16.93 8.44 0.65
N ALA A 182 16.99 9.53 -0.12
CA ALA A 182 18.17 9.90 -0.89
C ALA A 182 19.40 10.13 0.00
N VAL A 183 19.25 10.85 1.11
CA VAL A 183 20.34 11.04 2.10
C VAL A 183 20.80 9.71 2.69
N LEU A 184 19.87 8.80 3.00
CA LEU A 184 20.22 7.48 3.51
C LEU A 184 21.00 6.66 2.47
N LEU A 185 20.53 6.63 1.22
CA LEU A 185 21.20 5.92 0.12
C LEU A 185 22.58 6.53 -0.19
N GLU A 186 22.70 7.86 -0.13
CA GLU A 186 23.98 8.55 -0.31
C GLU A 186 24.97 8.22 0.81
N GLY A 187 24.51 8.19 2.06
CA GLY A 187 25.32 7.79 3.20
C GLY A 187 25.87 6.36 3.13
N HIS A 188 25.20 5.47 2.37
CA HIS A 188 25.64 4.11 2.09
C HIS A 188 26.42 3.97 0.77
N GLY A 189 26.66 5.06 0.03
CA GLY A 189 27.34 5.02 -1.27
C GLY A 189 26.51 4.37 -2.39
N LEU A 190 25.18 4.36 -2.23
CA LEU A 190 24.25 3.69 -3.14
C LEU A 190 23.50 4.66 -4.07
N LEU A 191 23.41 5.94 -3.70
CA LEU A 191 22.70 6.93 -4.50
C LEU A 191 23.49 7.28 -5.77
N THR A 192 23.02 6.79 -6.91
CA THR A 192 23.53 7.17 -8.25
C THR A 192 22.67 8.28 -8.86
N ASP A 193 23.18 8.94 -9.91
CA ASP A 193 22.39 9.92 -10.67
C ASP A 193 21.14 9.29 -11.30
N ARG A 194 21.23 8.02 -11.71
CA ARG A 194 20.10 7.28 -12.27
C ARG A 194 19.02 7.01 -11.23
N ILE A 195 19.39 6.57 -10.02
CA ILE A 195 18.44 6.40 -8.90
C ILE A 195 17.81 7.75 -8.54
N ARG A 196 18.60 8.83 -8.48
CA ARG A 196 18.07 10.18 -8.20
C ARG A 196 17.05 10.63 -9.26
N ASN A 197 17.30 10.31 -10.53
CA ASN A 197 16.36 10.62 -11.60
C ASN A 197 15.09 9.77 -11.52
N GLU A 198 15.20 8.49 -11.16
CA GLU A 198 14.03 7.63 -10.99
C GLU A 198 13.16 8.05 -9.79
N LEU A 199 13.76 8.51 -8.69
CA LEU A 199 13.01 9.12 -7.60
C LEU A 199 12.28 10.40 -8.02
N LYS A 200 12.87 11.20 -8.94
CA LYS A 200 12.17 12.36 -9.52
C LYS A 200 11.02 11.94 -10.43
N CYS A 201 11.19 10.85 -11.19
CA CYS A 201 10.11 10.24 -11.96
C CYS A 201 8.93 9.85 -11.05
N GLY A 202 9.17 9.26 -9.89
CA GLY A 202 8.12 8.97 -8.90
C GLY A 202 7.41 10.22 -8.39
N GLN A 203 8.14 11.31 -8.11
CA GLN A 203 7.53 12.59 -7.74
C GLN A 203 6.64 13.17 -8.85
N GLU A 204 7.09 13.03 -10.10
CA GLU A 204 6.33 13.44 -11.26
C GLU A 204 5.08 12.58 -11.46
N TYR A 205 5.19 11.26 -11.28
CA TYR A 205 4.05 10.34 -11.28
C TYR A 205 2.98 10.77 -10.29
N TRP A 206 3.34 10.98 -9.02
CA TRP A 206 2.39 11.43 -7.99
C TRP A 206 1.74 12.78 -8.32
N ALA A 207 2.49 13.71 -8.94
CA ALA A 207 1.93 14.97 -9.39
C ALA A 207 0.92 14.79 -10.54
N LEU A 208 1.22 13.90 -11.49
CA LEU A 208 0.33 13.54 -12.59
C LEU A 208 -0.92 12.84 -12.07
N GLU A 209 -0.78 11.86 -11.18
CA GLU A 209 -1.91 11.15 -10.57
C GLU A 209 -2.87 12.12 -9.90
N ARG A 210 -2.38 12.98 -9.00
CA ARG A 210 -3.21 14.02 -8.36
C ARG A 210 -3.87 14.94 -9.38
N LYS A 211 -3.14 15.37 -10.41
CA LYS A 211 -3.67 16.23 -11.49
C LYS A 211 -4.80 15.54 -12.23
N LEU A 212 -4.60 14.29 -12.66
CA LEU A 212 -5.53 13.51 -13.47
C LEU A 212 -6.79 13.16 -12.68
N CYS A 213 -6.64 12.67 -11.45
CA CYS A 213 -7.78 12.33 -10.59
C CYS A 213 -8.57 13.58 -10.18
N CYS A 214 -7.91 14.72 -9.91
CA CYS A 214 -8.60 15.99 -9.69
C CYS A 214 -9.38 16.44 -10.94
N ALA A 215 -8.81 16.26 -12.13
CA ALA A 215 -9.47 16.60 -13.39
C ALA A 215 -10.71 15.73 -13.63
N LEU A 216 -10.66 14.43 -13.30
CA LEU A 216 -11.83 13.54 -13.33
C LEU A 216 -12.95 14.05 -12.43
N THR A 217 -12.67 14.30 -11.15
CA THR A 217 -13.66 14.79 -10.17
C THR A 217 -14.28 16.12 -10.60
N ARG A 218 -13.48 17.01 -11.22
CA ARG A 218 -13.93 18.33 -11.69
C ARG A 218 -14.50 18.29 -13.11
N LYS A 219 -14.57 17.12 -13.75
CA LYS A 219 -15.02 16.92 -15.13
C LYS A 219 -14.26 17.82 -16.12
N GLN A 220 -12.98 18.09 -15.86
CA GLN A 220 -12.10 18.86 -16.73
C GLN A 220 -11.54 17.99 -17.86
N ASP A 221 -11.02 18.64 -18.90
CA ASP A 221 -10.38 17.94 -20.01
C ASP A 221 -9.05 17.31 -19.58
N ILE A 222 -8.80 16.10 -20.04
CA ILE A 222 -7.60 15.31 -19.76
C ILE A 222 -6.83 15.15 -21.07
N GLN A 223 -5.52 15.38 -21.02
CA GLN A 223 -4.64 15.14 -22.16
C GLN A 223 -4.15 13.70 -22.14
N VAL A 224 -4.18 13.02 -23.29
CA VAL A 224 -3.72 11.63 -23.40
C VAL A 224 -2.23 11.51 -23.09
N GLU A 225 -1.44 12.53 -23.42
CA GLU A 225 0.01 12.56 -23.17
C GLU A 225 0.32 12.49 -21.67
N ASP A 226 -0.47 13.17 -20.83
CA ASP A 226 -0.30 13.11 -19.38
C ASP A 226 -0.65 11.72 -18.83
N VAL A 227 -1.70 11.08 -19.37
CA VAL A 227 -2.14 9.73 -18.98
C VAL A 227 -1.09 8.69 -19.36
N MET A 228 -0.62 8.75 -20.61
CA MET A 228 0.42 7.85 -21.09
C MET A 228 1.74 8.07 -20.34
N LYS A 229 2.05 9.31 -19.97
CA LYS A 229 3.21 9.58 -19.13
C LYS A 229 3.03 9.00 -17.73
N ALA A 230 1.85 9.16 -17.11
CA ALA A 230 1.60 8.64 -15.77
C ALA A 230 1.76 7.12 -15.70
N ILE A 231 1.14 6.36 -16.61
CA ILE A 231 1.26 4.89 -16.62
C ILE A 231 2.71 4.43 -16.84
N HIS A 232 3.51 5.13 -17.67
CA HIS A 232 4.92 4.82 -17.85
C HIS A 232 5.78 5.13 -16.62
N LEU A 233 5.35 6.06 -15.77
CA LEU A 233 6.08 6.41 -14.56
C LEU A 233 5.63 5.61 -13.32
N LYS A 234 4.51 4.88 -13.39
CA LYS A 234 3.87 4.19 -12.25
C LYS A 234 4.83 3.20 -11.56
N SER A 235 5.52 2.34 -12.32
CA SER A 235 6.49 1.35 -11.80
C SER A 235 7.88 1.92 -11.46
N PHE A 236 7.99 3.18 -11.00
CA PHE A 236 9.30 3.77 -10.67
C PHE A 236 9.96 3.10 -9.45
N ASP A 237 9.16 2.58 -8.53
CA ASP A 237 9.55 1.79 -7.36
C ASP A 237 10.38 0.56 -7.75
N TYR A 238 9.85 -0.28 -8.65
CA TYR A 238 10.54 -1.43 -9.23
C TYR A 238 11.85 -1.00 -9.91
N ARG A 239 11.85 0.11 -10.64
CA ARG A 239 13.06 0.64 -11.29
C ARG A 239 14.10 1.12 -10.27
N VAL A 240 13.69 1.76 -9.17
CA VAL A 240 14.61 2.11 -8.07
C VAL A 240 15.21 0.84 -7.45
N LEU A 241 14.40 -0.17 -7.14
CA LEU A 241 14.88 -1.44 -6.58
C LEU A 241 15.85 -2.16 -7.54
N ASN A 242 15.54 -2.17 -8.84
CA ASN A 242 16.38 -2.76 -9.88
C ASN A 242 17.75 -2.07 -9.96
N LEU A 243 17.76 -0.73 -9.95
CA LEU A 243 18.99 0.06 -9.95
C LEU A 243 19.80 -0.13 -8.66
N LEU A 244 19.14 -0.26 -7.51
CA LEU A 244 19.81 -0.60 -6.26
C LEU A 244 20.49 -1.97 -6.35
N LEU A 245 19.86 -2.97 -6.96
CA LEU A 245 20.49 -4.28 -7.16
C LEU A 245 21.75 -4.21 -8.03
N TYR A 246 21.76 -3.42 -9.11
CA TYR A 246 22.98 -3.19 -9.90
C TYR A 246 24.10 -2.63 -9.04
N GLN A 247 23.80 -1.59 -8.25
CA GLN A 247 24.76 -0.91 -7.39
C GLN A 247 25.28 -1.83 -6.27
N LEU A 248 24.39 -2.58 -5.62
CA LEU A 248 24.73 -3.52 -4.54
C LEU A 248 25.58 -4.69 -5.04
N ASN A 249 25.43 -5.08 -6.30
CA ASN A 249 26.23 -6.12 -6.93
C ASN A 249 27.52 -5.57 -7.58
N GLY A 250 27.73 -4.25 -7.58
CA GLY A 250 28.87 -3.61 -8.22
C GLY A 250 28.90 -3.83 -9.74
N LYS A 251 27.72 -3.97 -10.36
CA LYS A 251 27.55 -4.19 -11.81
C LYS A 251 27.13 -2.90 -12.50
N GLU A 252 27.61 -2.70 -13.72
CA GLU A 252 27.09 -1.64 -14.57
C GLU A 252 25.66 -1.96 -15.01
N VAL A 253 24.85 -0.92 -15.18
CA VAL A 253 23.46 -1.09 -15.58
C VAL A 253 23.40 -1.55 -17.04
N ASN A 254 22.67 -2.62 -17.30
CA ASN A 254 22.47 -3.14 -18.64
C ASN A 254 21.29 -2.44 -19.32
N GLU A 255 21.56 -1.60 -20.33
CA GLU A 255 20.50 -0.83 -21.01
C GLU A 255 19.51 -1.69 -21.78
N THR A 256 19.93 -2.85 -22.31
CA THR A 256 19.00 -3.79 -22.96
C THR A 256 18.01 -4.35 -21.96
N HIS A 257 18.45 -4.66 -20.73
CA HIS A 257 17.55 -5.09 -19.66
C HIS A 257 16.57 -3.97 -19.28
N MET A 258 17.07 -2.74 -19.14
CA MET A 258 16.24 -1.59 -18.75
C MET A 258 15.19 -1.24 -19.81
N GLU A 259 15.54 -1.30 -21.09
CA GLU A 259 14.59 -1.05 -22.18
C GLU A 259 13.51 -2.15 -22.24
N PHE A 260 13.91 -3.43 -22.11
CA PHE A 260 12.99 -4.55 -22.05
C PHE A 260 12.02 -4.44 -20.87
N LEU A 261 12.55 -4.22 -19.66
CA LEU A 261 11.77 -4.14 -18.44
C LEU A 261 10.80 -2.96 -18.48
N SER A 262 11.19 -1.79 -19.01
CA SER A 262 10.28 -0.65 -19.13
C SER A 262 9.01 -0.93 -19.95
N ILE A 263 9.11 -1.75 -21.01
CA ILE A 263 7.93 -2.15 -21.80
C ILE A 263 7.14 -3.24 -21.09
N SER A 264 7.83 -4.16 -20.41
CA SER A 264 7.16 -5.20 -19.64
C SER A 264 6.39 -4.65 -18.46
N GLU A 265 6.98 -3.72 -17.71
CA GLU A 265 6.38 -2.96 -16.60
C GLU A 265 5.11 -2.26 -17.10
N PHE A 266 5.18 -1.53 -18.22
CA PHE A 266 4.01 -0.88 -18.81
C PHE A 266 2.85 -1.86 -19.10
N LEU A 267 3.14 -3.06 -19.62
CA LEU A 267 2.11 -4.07 -19.86
C LEU A 267 1.56 -4.63 -18.54
N VAL A 268 2.40 -4.84 -17.53
CA VAL A 268 1.97 -5.28 -16.20
C VAL A 268 1.04 -4.26 -15.56
N GLU A 269 1.39 -2.97 -15.57
CA GLU A 269 0.54 -1.90 -15.02
C GLU A 269 -0.83 -1.82 -15.71
N ILE A 270 -0.88 -2.00 -17.03
CA ILE A 270 -2.17 -2.08 -17.74
C ILE A 270 -2.92 -3.34 -17.35
N SER A 271 -2.23 -4.47 -17.16
CA SER A 271 -2.88 -5.71 -16.71
C SER A 271 -3.51 -5.54 -15.33
N ASP A 272 -2.79 -4.92 -14.40
CA ASP A 272 -3.26 -4.66 -13.04
C ASP A 272 -4.45 -3.70 -13.06
N ASP A 273 -4.39 -2.62 -13.83
CA ASP A 273 -5.53 -1.69 -13.99
C ASP A 273 -6.78 -2.36 -14.61
N LEU A 274 -6.60 -3.46 -15.37
CA LEU A 274 -7.67 -4.18 -16.06
C LEU A 274 -8.13 -5.45 -15.32
N SER A 275 -7.53 -5.81 -14.19
CA SER A 275 -7.82 -7.05 -13.44
C SER A 275 -9.32 -7.28 -13.26
N VAL A 276 -9.80 -8.45 -13.70
CA VAL A 276 -11.21 -8.90 -13.58
C VAL A 276 -11.22 -10.26 -12.90
N PRO A 277 -12.14 -10.56 -11.96
CA PRO A 277 -12.06 -11.78 -11.17
C PRO A 277 -12.20 -13.06 -12.04
N PRO A 278 -11.49 -14.15 -11.70
CA PRO A 278 -11.78 -15.46 -12.29
C PRO A 278 -13.16 -15.95 -11.83
N LEU A 279 -13.92 -16.52 -12.77
CA LEU A 279 -15.31 -17.02 -12.64
C LEU A 279 -15.53 -18.18 -11.63
N ILE A 280 -14.64 -18.41 -10.67
CA ILE A 280 -14.81 -19.48 -9.67
C ILE A 280 -14.86 -18.88 -8.27
N GLN A 281 -16.09 -18.74 -7.81
CA GLN A 281 -16.51 -18.31 -6.49
C GLN A 281 -16.06 -19.34 -5.43
N SER A 282 -14.92 -19.08 -4.77
CA SER A 282 -14.54 -19.79 -3.55
C SER A 282 -14.20 -18.76 -2.47
N PHE A 283 -15.15 -18.62 -1.54
CA PHE A 283 -15.25 -18.00 -0.20
C PHE A 283 -14.07 -17.31 0.52
N PHE A 284 -12.95 -16.97 -0.10
CA PHE A 284 -11.83 -16.30 0.58
C PHE A 284 -10.97 -15.41 -0.33
N TYR A 285 -11.58 -14.51 -1.12
CA TYR A 285 -10.89 -13.34 -1.68
C TYR A 285 -11.92 -12.22 -1.88
N PHE A 286 -11.81 -11.15 -1.10
CA PHE A 286 -12.71 -9.99 -1.14
C PHE A 286 -12.15 -8.83 -2.00
N TYR A 287 -11.04 -9.00 -2.72
CA TYR A 287 -10.43 -7.92 -3.50
C TYR A 287 -9.86 -8.46 -4.81
N LEU A 288 -10.57 -8.25 -5.91
CA LEU A 288 -10.08 -8.43 -7.29
C LEU A 288 -10.92 -7.53 -8.22
N PHE A 289 -11.00 -6.23 -7.92
CA PHE A 289 -11.71 -5.27 -8.77
C PHE A 289 -10.90 -3.97 -8.92
N ASP A 290 -9.63 -4.04 -9.35
CA ASP A 290 -8.78 -2.84 -9.43
C ASP A 290 -9.45 -1.69 -10.20
N TYR A 291 -10.06 -1.95 -11.37
CA TYR A 291 -10.82 -0.93 -12.10
C TYR A 291 -12.00 -0.33 -11.31
N GLU A 292 -12.81 -1.15 -10.63
CA GLU A 292 -13.99 -0.65 -9.90
C GLU A 292 -13.59 0.04 -8.60
N ASP A 293 -12.64 -0.53 -7.86
CA ASP A 293 -12.06 0.01 -6.63
C ASP A 293 -11.38 1.35 -6.94
N ASP A 294 -10.61 1.45 -8.03
CA ASP A 294 -10.01 2.70 -8.48
C ASP A 294 -11.07 3.76 -8.81
N VAL A 295 -12.20 3.37 -9.41
CA VAL A 295 -13.35 4.28 -9.60
C VAL A 295 -13.88 4.75 -8.24
N LEU A 296 -14.11 3.84 -7.31
CA LEU A 296 -14.68 4.15 -6.00
C LEU A 296 -13.78 5.05 -5.16
N GLU A 297 -12.48 4.77 -5.13
CA GLU A 297 -11.46 5.47 -4.33
C GLU A 297 -10.89 6.72 -5.01
N ASN A 298 -11.24 6.91 -6.29
CA ASN A 298 -10.72 7.97 -7.15
C ASN A 298 -9.20 7.85 -7.42
N ASN A 299 -8.69 6.64 -7.54
CA ASN A 299 -7.29 6.35 -7.87
C ASN A 299 -7.06 6.38 -9.38
N PHE A 300 -5.81 6.53 -9.80
CA PHE A 300 -5.47 6.52 -11.22
C PHE A 300 -5.67 5.13 -11.82
N ASN A 301 -6.37 5.07 -12.95
CA ASN A 301 -6.54 3.86 -13.73
C ASN A 301 -6.61 4.23 -15.21
N ILE A 302 -5.80 3.57 -16.05
CA ILE A 302 -5.67 3.91 -17.47
C ILE A 302 -7.01 3.77 -18.22
N LEU A 303 -7.83 2.78 -17.88
CA LEU A 303 -9.12 2.59 -18.53
C LEU A 303 -10.09 3.71 -18.15
N ARG A 304 -10.14 4.13 -16.88
CA ARG A 304 -10.94 5.32 -16.46
C ARG A 304 -10.55 6.55 -17.27
N MET A 305 -9.24 6.79 -17.40
CA MET A 305 -8.73 7.93 -18.14
C MET A 305 -9.10 7.87 -19.62
N PHE A 306 -8.97 6.70 -20.25
CA PHE A 306 -9.35 6.52 -21.65
C PHE A 306 -10.85 6.71 -21.86
N VAL A 307 -11.69 6.23 -20.94
CA VAL A 307 -13.16 6.45 -20.97
C VAL A 307 -13.47 7.94 -20.87
N ARG A 308 -12.78 8.69 -20.01
CA ARG A 308 -12.98 10.15 -19.91
C ARG A 308 -12.60 10.90 -21.18
N ILE A 309 -11.54 10.49 -21.88
CA ILE A 309 -11.02 11.16 -23.08
C ILE A 309 -11.84 10.79 -24.32
N TYR A 310 -12.08 9.50 -24.53
CA TYR A 310 -12.60 8.95 -25.78
C TYR A 310 -14.06 8.50 -25.69
N GLY A 311 -14.63 8.42 -24.48
CA GLY A 311 -15.96 7.88 -24.22
C GLY A 311 -15.98 6.35 -24.13
N ALA A 312 -17.01 5.84 -23.46
CA ALA A 312 -17.15 4.41 -23.14
C ALA A 312 -17.14 3.47 -24.36
N SER A 313 -17.60 3.95 -25.53
CA SER A 313 -17.64 3.14 -26.75
C SER A 313 -16.28 2.98 -27.44
N SER A 314 -15.39 3.97 -27.32
CA SER A 314 -14.14 4.02 -28.08
C SER A 314 -12.91 3.71 -27.23
N ALA A 315 -12.98 3.94 -25.92
CA ALA A 315 -11.89 3.69 -24.98
C ALA A 315 -11.35 2.25 -25.04
N PRO A 316 -12.17 1.18 -25.04
CA PRO A 316 -11.66 -0.19 -25.11
C PRO A 316 -10.82 -0.47 -26.36
N THR A 317 -11.29 0.01 -27.52
CA THR A 317 -10.60 -0.21 -28.81
C THR A 317 -9.27 0.55 -28.87
N LEU A 318 -9.24 1.79 -28.34
CA LEU A 318 -8.02 2.59 -28.33
C LEU A 318 -6.99 2.06 -27.34
N LEU A 319 -7.43 1.59 -26.17
CA LEU A 319 -6.54 0.94 -25.20
C LEU A 319 -5.97 -0.37 -25.77
N ALA A 320 -6.82 -1.20 -26.39
CA ALA A 320 -6.38 -2.44 -27.04
C ALA A 320 -5.31 -2.16 -28.13
N LYS A 321 -5.46 -1.07 -28.89
CA LYS A 321 -4.44 -0.65 -29.86
C LYS A 321 -3.10 -0.33 -29.18
N SER A 322 -3.12 0.46 -28.09
CA SER A 322 -1.89 0.77 -27.33
C SER A 322 -1.22 -0.49 -26.77
N ILE A 323 -2.02 -1.44 -26.28
CA ILE A 323 -1.52 -2.74 -25.81
C ILE A 323 -0.84 -3.50 -26.94
N THR A 324 -1.48 -3.62 -28.12
CA THR A 324 -0.89 -4.32 -29.28
C THR A 324 0.44 -3.71 -29.71
N GLU A 325 0.53 -2.38 -29.78
CA GLU A 325 1.79 -1.69 -30.12
C GLU A 325 2.90 -1.99 -29.09
N ALA A 326 2.56 -2.06 -27.80
CA ALA A 326 3.49 -2.42 -26.75
C ALA A 326 3.87 -3.91 -26.77
N GLU A 327 2.95 -4.82 -27.08
CA GLU A 327 3.22 -6.27 -27.24
C GLU A 327 4.16 -6.57 -28.42
N GLU A 328 4.03 -5.84 -29.53
CA GLU A 328 4.95 -5.93 -30.66
C GLU A 328 6.36 -5.51 -30.25
N LYS A 329 6.48 -4.38 -29.53
CA LYS A 329 7.76 -3.91 -29.00
C LYS A 329 8.34 -4.87 -27.96
N TYR A 330 7.51 -5.39 -27.06
CA TYR A 330 7.88 -6.40 -26.07
C TYR A 330 8.45 -7.65 -26.75
N SER A 331 7.76 -8.17 -27.77
CA SER A 331 8.18 -9.36 -28.52
C SER A 331 9.52 -9.14 -29.23
N TYR A 332 9.72 -7.96 -29.82
CA TYR A 332 10.99 -7.58 -30.41
C TYR A 332 12.11 -7.55 -29.36
N LEU A 333 11.93 -6.83 -28.25
CA LEU A 333 12.96 -6.69 -27.20
C LEU A 333 13.27 -8.03 -26.53
N LEU A 334 12.26 -8.87 -26.27
CA LEU A 334 12.43 -10.21 -25.71
C LEU A 334 13.32 -11.10 -26.58
N SER A 335 13.28 -10.92 -27.90
CA SER A 335 14.14 -11.64 -28.86
C SER A 335 15.59 -11.15 -28.88
N THR A 336 15.85 -9.93 -28.36
CA THR A 336 17.19 -9.36 -28.25
C THR A 336 17.90 -9.70 -26.94
N LEU A 337 17.17 -10.19 -25.93
CA LEU A 337 17.74 -10.66 -24.68
C LEU A 337 18.59 -11.92 -24.87
N ASP A 338 19.47 -12.18 -23.90
CA ASP A 338 20.14 -13.49 -23.81
C ASP A 338 19.10 -14.63 -23.87
N PRO A 339 19.29 -15.67 -24.70
CA PRO A 339 18.28 -16.72 -24.87
C PRO A 339 17.92 -17.46 -23.58
N GLN A 340 18.86 -17.63 -22.64
CA GLN A 340 18.57 -18.29 -21.36
C GLN A 340 17.79 -17.37 -20.44
N LEU A 341 18.12 -16.08 -20.41
CA LEU A 341 17.37 -15.07 -19.67
C LEU A 341 15.95 -14.93 -20.20
N SER A 342 15.78 -14.84 -21.52
CA SER A 342 14.49 -14.77 -22.20
C SER A 342 13.60 -15.98 -21.84
N LEU A 343 14.16 -17.20 -21.86
CA LEU A 343 13.43 -18.41 -21.46
C LEU A 343 13.03 -18.40 -19.97
N LYS A 344 13.94 -17.97 -19.08
CA LYS A 344 13.63 -17.85 -17.64
C LYS A 344 12.52 -16.83 -17.39
N TYR A 345 12.58 -15.70 -18.08
CA TYR A 345 11.58 -14.65 -17.96
C TYR A 345 10.20 -15.12 -18.43
N GLN A 346 10.12 -15.74 -19.61
CA GLN A 346 8.87 -16.33 -20.10
C GLN A 346 8.28 -17.33 -19.11
N LYS A 347 9.11 -18.21 -18.54
CA LYS A 347 8.67 -19.16 -17.51
C LYS A 347 8.10 -18.45 -16.27
N ARG A 348 8.72 -17.37 -15.81
CA ARG A 348 8.19 -16.55 -14.70
C ARG A 348 6.85 -15.93 -15.06
N CYS A 349 6.65 -15.42 -16.28
CA CYS A 349 5.35 -14.91 -16.72
C CYS A 349 4.26 -15.99 -16.69
N GLU A 350 4.59 -17.24 -17.07
CA GLU A 350 3.66 -18.36 -16.97
C GLU A 350 3.31 -18.71 -15.52
N GLU A 351 4.29 -18.65 -14.62
CA GLU A 351 4.10 -18.86 -13.18
C GLU A 351 3.20 -17.77 -12.59
N ALA A 352 3.46 -16.50 -12.89
CA ALA A 352 2.65 -15.36 -12.46
C ALA A 352 1.19 -15.47 -12.93
N THR A 353 1.00 -15.85 -14.20
CA THR A 353 -0.34 -16.05 -14.79
C THR A 353 -1.12 -17.15 -14.06
N LYS A 354 -0.45 -18.23 -13.64
CA LYS A 354 -1.06 -19.32 -12.87
C LYS A 354 -1.36 -18.91 -11.43
N GLU A 355 -0.46 -18.17 -10.80
CA GLU A 355 -0.64 -17.60 -9.45
C GLU A 355 -1.87 -16.67 -9.41
N GLY A 356 -2.11 -15.91 -10.48
CA GLY A 356 -3.32 -15.10 -10.69
C GLY A 356 -4.61 -15.89 -11.02
N GLY A 357 -4.62 -17.21 -10.86
CA GLY A 357 -5.82 -18.04 -10.96
C GLY A 357 -6.23 -18.49 -12.37
N LYS A 358 -5.44 -18.20 -13.41
CA LYS A 358 -5.70 -18.72 -14.77
C LYS A 358 -5.17 -20.15 -14.91
N VAL A 359 -6.09 -21.11 -14.93
CA VAL A 359 -5.79 -22.55 -15.08
C VAL A 359 -5.81 -23.01 -16.55
N ALA A 360 -6.40 -22.22 -17.45
CA ALA A 360 -6.51 -22.52 -18.89
C ALA A 360 -6.40 -21.23 -19.72
N GLY A 361 -5.71 -21.30 -20.87
CA GLY A 361 -5.49 -20.16 -21.78
C GLY A 361 -4.05 -20.08 -22.29
N PRO A 362 -3.70 -19.01 -23.03
CA PRO A 362 -2.33 -18.76 -23.46
C PRO A 362 -1.39 -18.60 -22.25
N PRO A 363 -0.10 -18.97 -22.37
CA PRO A 363 0.84 -18.97 -21.25
C PRO A 363 1.10 -17.57 -20.66
N LEU A 364 0.94 -16.52 -21.47
CA LEU A 364 1.12 -15.11 -21.07
C LEU A 364 -0.20 -14.42 -20.69
N GLY A 365 -1.28 -15.19 -20.50
CA GLY A 365 -2.59 -14.65 -20.19
C GLY A 365 -3.36 -14.17 -21.43
N THR A 366 -4.44 -13.44 -21.14
CA THR A 366 -5.37 -12.89 -22.14
C THR A 366 -5.89 -11.59 -21.57
N TRP A 367 -5.90 -10.53 -22.38
CA TRP A 367 -6.50 -9.26 -22.04
C TRP A 367 -8.02 -9.41 -21.92
N SER A 368 -8.57 -8.94 -20.80
CA SER A 368 -10.01 -8.84 -20.59
C SER A 368 -10.29 -7.43 -20.14
N ILE A 369 -11.01 -6.66 -20.98
CA ILE A 369 -11.44 -5.32 -20.59
C ILE A 369 -12.70 -5.48 -19.73
N PRO A 370 -12.72 -4.96 -18.48
CA PRO A 370 -13.87 -5.06 -17.61
C PRO A 370 -15.08 -4.28 -18.17
N PRO A 371 -16.29 -4.54 -17.66
CA PRO A 371 -17.47 -3.73 -17.98
C PRO A 371 -17.20 -2.25 -17.72
N ILE A 372 -17.44 -1.41 -18.73
CA ILE A 372 -17.08 0.02 -18.66
C ILE A 372 -18.04 0.79 -17.77
N ILE A 373 -17.49 1.53 -16.81
CA ILE A 373 -18.22 2.48 -15.98
C ILE A 373 -18.26 3.82 -16.73
N GLY A 374 -19.39 4.08 -17.41
CA GLY A 374 -19.57 5.30 -18.22
C GLY A 374 -19.95 6.54 -17.41
N ASP A 375 -20.65 6.37 -16.29
CA ASP A 375 -21.00 7.44 -15.35
C ASP A 375 -20.54 7.03 -13.95
N GLU A 376 -19.37 7.55 -13.56
CA GLU A 376 -18.77 7.21 -12.27
C GLU A 376 -19.53 7.82 -11.09
N ASP A 377 -20.21 8.95 -11.25
CA ASP A 377 -20.99 9.56 -10.17
C ASP A 377 -22.21 8.70 -9.86
N PHE A 378 -22.90 8.24 -10.92
CA PHE A 378 -24.00 7.31 -10.80
C PHE A 378 -23.54 5.95 -10.23
N TYR A 379 -22.42 5.41 -10.71
CA TYR A 379 -21.87 4.15 -10.20
C TYR A 379 -21.53 4.23 -8.70
N ARG A 380 -20.83 5.30 -8.27
CA ARG A 380 -20.56 5.53 -6.84
C ARG A 380 -21.85 5.65 -6.03
N TYR A 381 -22.86 6.35 -6.57
CA TYR A 381 -24.16 6.48 -5.92
C TYR A 381 -24.88 5.12 -5.77
N GLU A 382 -24.88 4.27 -6.80
CA GLU A 382 -25.50 2.95 -6.74
C GLU A 382 -24.82 2.05 -5.71
N ILE A 383 -23.48 1.99 -5.70
CA ILE A 383 -22.71 1.20 -4.73
C ILE A 383 -22.93 1.72 -3.29
N SER A 384 -23.04 3.05 -3.12
CA SER A 384 -23.33 3.65 -1.81
C SER A 384 -24.71 3.26 -1.27
N ASN A 385 -25.71 3.12 -2.15
CA ASN A 385 -27.11 2.83 -1.79
C ASN A 385 -27.49 1.34 -1.81
N THR A 386 -26.65 0.48 -2.36
CA THR A 386 -26.81 -0.98 -2.32
C THR A 386 -26.20 -1.62 -1.07
N LYS A 387 -25.42 -0.87 -0.27
CA LYS A 387 -25.15 -1.24 1.13
C LYS A 387 -26.49 -1.25 1.89
N PRO A 388 -26.83 -2.34 2.61
CA PRO A 388 -28.14 -2.46 3.25
C PRO A 388 -28.36 -1.29 4.21
N PRO A 389 -29.56 -0.67 4.21
CA PRO A 389 -29.87 0.38 5.16
C PRO A 389 -29.83 -0.22 6.57
N GLY A 390 -28.93 0.30 7.41
CA GLY A 390 -29.18 0.30 8.85
C GLY A 390 -30.55 0.92 9.06
N THR A 391 -31.46 0.14 9.61
CA THR A 391 -32.90 0.40 9.70
C THR A 391 -33.17 1.83 10.20
N PRO A 392 -33.87 2.69 9.43
CA PRO A 392 -34.33 3.97 9.93
C PRO A 392 -35.41 3.74 11.00
N GLY A 393 -35.33 4.53 12.08
CA GLY A 393 -36.15 4.35 13.28
C GLY A 393 -37.66 4.28 13.02
N SER A 394 -38.29 3.32 13.68
CA SER A 394 -39.66 3.45 14.15
C SER A 394 -39.62 4.18 15.50
N VAL A 395 -39.83 5.48 15.45
CA VAL A 395 -40.44 6.21 16.57
C VAL A 395 -41.88 5.71 16.64
N GLU A 396 -42.26 5.07 17.75
CA GLU A 396 -43.58 5.26 18.38
C GLU A 396 -43.68 4.52 19.72
N TYR A 397 -43.91 5.34 20.76
CA TYR A 397 -44.30 5.11 22.16
C TYR A 397 -43.28 4.56 23.17
#